data_AF-A0A0D6PB53-F1
#
_entry.id   AF-A0A0D6PB53-F1
#
_cell.length_a   1.000
_cell.length_b   1.000
_cell.length_c   1.000
_cell.angle_alpha   90.00
_cell.angle_beta   90.00
_cell.angle_gamma   90.00
#
_symmetry.space_group_name_H-M   'P 1'
#
loop_
_entity.id
_entity.type
_entity.pdbx_description
1 polymer ?
#
loop_
_entity_poly.entity_id
_entity_poly.type
_entity_poly.pdbx_seq_one_letter_code
_entity_poly.pdbx_strand_id
1 'polypeptide(L)'
;MFPIALPDWTPPAVERIVRRLEQQSPVRAHQDILRRLATDPRVKHVWTTLRSRDRKTGSFRYPARLPASAPCLAPEAAQDDALARTLYFVYRSATDQRRVSKADDLAPLIAARLAKAQALRDVAAELRSAVRLRPDLAIPQHSADAEALERVAAWHDRQTATIRGPADPLTITNDRGDPVVRAVQADIAGQLYDLFGDRLDGTAATLAAVALGVTTSPRVSRSAFSRPKGARKS
;
A
#
# COMPACT_ATOMS: atom_id res chain seq x y z
N MET A 1 -29.34 -6.31 -5.79
CA MET A 1 -28.24 -7.09 -5.17
C MET A 1 -28.60 -7.34 -3.72
N PHE A 2 -28.51 -8.57 -3.25
CA PHE A 2 -28.85 -8.86 -1.84
C PHE A 2 -27.70 -8.47 -0.92
N PRO A 3 -27.99 -7.88 0.25
CA PRO A 3 -26.97 -7.57 1.25
C PRO A 3 -26.28 -8.86 1.70
N ILE A 4 -24.96 -8.78 1.93
CA ILE A 4 -24.16 -9.87 2.47
C ILE A 4 -24.70 -10.20 3.87
N ALA A 5 -25.13 -11.43 4.06
CA ALA A 5 -25.48 -11.95 5.38
C ALA A 5 -24.19 -12.06 6.21
N LEU A 6 -24.07 -11.24 7.25
CA LEU A 6 -22.89 -11.21 8.10
C LEU A 6 -23.04 -12.23 9.22
N PRO A 7 -22.01 -13.05 9.47
CA PRO A 7 -22.01 -13.95 10.63
C PRO A 7 -21.98 -13.19 11.95
N ASP A 8 -22.55 -13.80 13.00
CA ASP A 8 -22.62 -13.30 14.38
C ASP A 8 -21.25 -12.97 15.02
N TRP A 9 -20.19 -13.64 14.56
CA TRP A 9 -18.82 -13.40 15.02
C TRP A 9 -18.17 -12.14 14.44
N THR A 10 -18.83 -11.46 13.49
CA THR A 10 -18.30 -10.24 12.86
C THR A 10 -18.32 -9.08 13.86
N PRO A 11 -17.18 -8.42 14.15
CA PRO A 11 -17.17 -7.27 15.04
C PRO A 11 -18.06 -6.13 14.50
N PRO A 12 -18.80 -5.40 15.36
CA PRO A 12 -19.69 -4.31 14.90
C PRO A 12 -18.98 -3.22 14.09
N ALA A 13 -17.72 -2.92 14.42
CA ALA A 13 -16.91 -1.98 13.65
C ALA A 13 -16.60 -2.46 12.23
N VAL A 14 -16.37 -3.77 12.07
CA VAL A 14 -16.13 -4.42 10.77
C VAL A 14 -17.42 -4.45 9.96
N GLU A 15 -18.56 -4.78 10.58
CA GLU A 15 -19.88 -4.74 9.93
C GLU A 15 -20.16 -3.36 9.32
N ARG A 16 -19.96 -2.27 10.07
CA ARG A 16 -20.17 -0.90 9.56
C ARG A 16 -19.36 -0.63 8.29
N ILE A 17 -18.13 -1.13 8.21
CA ILE A 17 -17.29 -1.01 7.02
C ILE A 17 -17.80 -1.88 5.87
N VAL A 18 -18.19 -3.12 6.13
CA VAL A 18 -18.79 -3.98 5.08
C VAL A 18 -20.00 -3.30 4.46
N ARG A 19 -20.95 -2.81 5.28
CA ARG A 19 -22.15 -2.12 4.81
C ARG A 19 -21.82 -0.87 3.98
N ARG A 20 -20.84 -0.07 4.42
CA ARG A 20 -20.37 1.08 3.66
C ARG A 20 -19.78 0.67 2.31
N LEU A 21 -18.95 -0.37 2.28
CA LEU A 21 -18.32 -0.86 1.04
C LEU A 21 -19.33 -1.48 0.07
N GLU A 22 -20.36 -2.17 0.57
CA GLU A 22 -21.45 -2.69 -0.25
C GLU A 22 -22.19 -1.58 -1.01
N GLN A 23 -22.41 -0.43 -0.35
CA GLN A 23 -23.05 0.74 -0.99
C GLN A 23 -22.17 1.39 -2.07
N GLN A 24 -20.85 1.22 -1.97
CA GLN A 24 -19.88 1.89 -2.85
C GLN A 24 -19.38 1.03 -4.02
N SER A 25 -19.64 -0.29 -4.02
CA SER A 25 -18.93 -1.21 -4.91
C SER A 25 -19.81 -1.71 -6.07
N PRO A 26 -19.69 -1.14 -7.28
CA PRO A 26 -20.50 -1.55 -8.42
C PRO A 26 -19.99 -2.80 -9.14
N VAL A 27 -18.70 -3.14 -9.03
CA VAL A 27 -18.08 -4.23 -9.82
C VAL A 27 -18.19 -5.57 -9.10
N ARG A 28 -18.65 -6.61 -9.82
CA ARG A 28 -18.83 -7.97 -9.31
C ARG A 28 -17.57 -8.56 -8.66
N ALA A 29 -16.41 -8.37 -9.28
CA ALA A 29 -15.14 -8.88 -8.75
C ALA A 29 -14.82 -8.30 -7.35
N HIS A 30 -15.14 -7.03 -7.11
CA HIS A 30 -14.94 -6.39 -5.82
C HIS A 30 -15.91 -6.93 -4.75
N GLN A 31 -17.15 -7.21 -5.16
CA GLN A 31 -18.14 -7.81 -4.27
C GLN A 31 -17.76 -9.23 -3.85
N ASP A 32 -17.15 -10.01 -4.75
CA ASP A 32 -16.65 -11.35 -4.41
C ASP A 32 -15.51 -11.27 -3.37
N ILE A 33 -14.61 -10.29 -3.49
CA ILE A 33 -13.58 -10.01 -2.47
C ILE A 33 -14.23 -9.64 -1.14
N LEU A 34 -15.17 -8.69 -1.15
CA LEU A 34 -15.84 -8.21 0.06
C LEU A 34 -16.62 -9.35 0.75
N ARG A 35 -17.34 -10.16 -0.04
CA ARG A 35 -18.08 -11.33 0.47
C ARG A 35 -17.14 -12.32 1.14
N ARG A 36 -16.03 -12.70 0.49
CA ARG A 36 -15.05 -13.61 1.10
C ARG A 36 -14.51 -13.05 2.42
N LEU A 37 -14.11 -11.78 2.45
CA LEU A 37 -13.61 -11.14 3.68
C LEU A 37 -14.65 -11.07 4.80
N ALA A 38 -15.93 -10.92 4.45
CA ALA A 38 -17.01 -10.80 5.40
C ALA A 38 -17.49 -12.16 5.95
N THR A 39 -17.44 -13.23 5.15
CA THR A 39 -18.13 -14.49 5.49
C THR A 39 -17.20 -15.70 5.66
N ASP A 40 -15.94 -15.64 5.20
CA ASP A 40 -15.04 -16.80 5.28
C ASP A 40 -14.70 -17.15 6.74
N PRO A 41 -14.90 -18.40 7.19
CA PRO A 41 -14.64 -18.82 8.57
C PRO A 41 -13.21 -18.60 9.06
N ARG A 42 -12.22 -18.55 8.16
CA ARG A 42 -10.83 -18.29 8.53
C ARG A 42 -10.65 -16.87 9.09
N VAL A 43 -11.48 -15.92 8.65
CA VAL A 43 -11.46 -14.54 9.14
C VAL A 43 -11.97 -14.44 10.58
N LYS A 44 -12.85 -15.36 11.02
CA LYS A 44 -13.25 -15.46 12.43
C LYS A 44 -12.05 -15.58 13.36
N HIS A 45 -11.06 -16.40 12.98
CA HIS A 45 -9.85 -16.58 13.78
C HIS A 45 -9.00 -15.32 13.81
N VAL A 46 -8.94 -14.57 12.71
CA VAL A 46 -8.28 -13.26 12.63
C VAL A 46 -8.91 -12.28 13.62
N TRP A 47 -10.23 -12.11 13.59
CA TRP A 47 -10.91 -11.18 14.51
C TRP A 47 -10.79 -11.62 15.96
N THR A 48 -10.86 -12.92 16.23
CA THR A 48 -10.66 -13.47 17.58
C THR A 48 -9.24 -13.20 18.08
N THR A 49 -8.24 -13.34 17.21
CA THR A 49 -6.83 -13.08 17.54
C THR A 49 -6.61 -11.60 17.88
N LEU A 50 -7.11 -10.70 17.02
CA LEU A 50 -6.97 -9.26 17.21
C LEU A 50 -7.79 -8.73 18.41
N ARG A 51 -8.88 -9.39 18.79
CA ARG A 51 -9.67 -9.05 19.99
C ARG A 51 -9.24 -9.79 21.25
N SER A 52 -8.28 -10.71 21.15
CA SER A 52 -7.85 -11.52 22.28
C SER A 52 -7.25 -10.63 23.37
N ARG A 53 -7.58 -10.94 24.63
CA ARG A 53 -7.09 -10.24 25.81
C ARG A 53 -6.18 -11.16 26.62
N ASP A 54 -5.19 -10.57 27.26
CA ASP A 54 -4.41 -11.25 28.29
C ASP A 54 -5.31 -11.49 29.51
N ARG A 55 -5.32 -12.72 30.03
CA ARG A 55 -6.21 -13.11 31.14
C ARG A 55 -5.84 -12.45 32.46
N LYS A 56 -4.57 -12.08 32.65
CA LYS A 56 -4.07 -11.49 33.91
C LYS A 56 -4.30 -10.00 33.94
N THR A 57 -4.00 -9.30 32.85
CA THR A 57 -4.10 -7.84 32.79
C THR A 57 -5.46 -7.35 32.28
N GLY A 58 -6.21 -8.20 31.58
CA GLY A 58 -7.43 -7.80 30.87
C GLY A 58 -7.17 -6.92 29.64
N SER A 59 -5.92 -6.59 29.33
CA SER A 59 -5.54 -5.76 28.18
C SER A 59 -5.56 -6.57 26.89
N PHE A 60 -5.74 -5.92 25.74
CA PHE A 60 -5.57 -6.58 24.44
C PHE A 60 -4.16 -7.13 24.29
N ARG A 61 -4.04 -8.34 23.73
CA ARG A 61 -2.73 -8.95 23.41
C ARG A 61 -2.00 -8.16 22.32
N TYR A 62 -2.77 -7.61 21.38
CA TYR A 62 -2.30 -6.75 20.30
C TYR A 62 -3.07 -5.43 20.38
N PRO A 63 -2.70 -4.53 21.31
CA PRO A 63 -3.40 -3.28 21.50
C PRO A 63 -3.21 -2.39 20.27
N ALA A 64 -4.30 -1.79 19.79
CA ALA A 64 -4.23 -0.80 18.73
C ALA A 64 -3.37 0.39 19.16
N ARG A 65 -2.49 0.84 18.27
CA ARG A 65 -1.75 2.09 18.41
C ARG A 65 -2.72 3.25 18.21
N LEU A 66 -2.68 4.20 19.14
CA LEU A 66 -3.51 5.38 19.06
C LEU A 66 -3.08 6.24 17.87
N PRO A 67 -4.01 6.65 17.00
CA PRO A 67 -3.68 7.59 15.95
C PRO A 67 -3.24 8.92 16.57
N ALA A 68 -2.19 9.55 16.01
CA ALA A 68 -1.70 10.84 16.50
C ALA A 68 -2.79 11.93 16.51
N SER A 69 -3.81 11.80 15.65
CA SER A 69 -4.96 12.71 15.57
C SER A 69 -5.99 12.52 16.67
N ALA A 70 -5.96 11.42 17.44
CA ALA A 70 -6.93 11.15 18.50
C ALA A 70 -6.27 10.41 19.68
N PRO A 71 -5.37 11.08 20.44
CA PRO A 71 -4.61 10.46 21.53
C PRO A 71 -5.48 10.05 22.73
N CYS A 72 -6.71 10.56 22.83
CA CYS A 72 -7.60 10.33 23.97
C CYS A 72 -8.66 9.25 23.72
N LEU A 73 -8.54 8.44 22.65
CA LEU A 73 -9.49 7.36 22.41
C LEU A 73 -9.40 6.31 23.51
N ALA A 74 -10.56 5.89 24.02
CA ALA A 74 -10.65 4.73 24.90
C ALA A 74 -10.06 3.49 24.19
N PRO A 75 -9.36 2.60 24.92
CA PRO A 75 -8.70 1.43 24.32
C PRO A 75 -9.63 0.58 23.44
N GLU A 76 -10.88 0.38 23.86
CA GLU A 76 -11.90 -0.36 23.10
C GLU A 76 -12.22 0.33 21.77
N ALA A 77 -12.40 1.66 21.79
CA ALA A 77 -12.71 2.43 20.60
C ALA A 77 -11.52 2.46 19.62
N ALA A 78 -10.29 2.56 20.14
CA ALA A 78 -9.08 2.45 19.35
C ALA A 78 -8.96 1.05 18.70
N GLN A 79 -9.28 -0.01 19.44
CA GLN A 79 -9.28 -1.38 18.90
C GLN A 79 -10.30 -1.54 17.77
N ASP A 80 -11.53 -1.07 17.99
CA ASP A 80 -12.60 -1.13 16.99
C ASP A 80 -12.27 -0.35 15.71
N ASP A 81 -11.68 0.84 15.85
CA ASP A 81 -11.20 1.63 14.70
C ASP A 81 -10.09 0.90 13.93
N ALA A 82 -9.13 0.30 14.63
CA ALA A 82 -8.06 -0.47 14.00
C ALA A 82 -8.59 -1.71 13.24
N LEU A 83 -9.60 -2.41 13.78
CA LEU A 83 -10.25 -3.53 13.09
C LEU A 83 -10.97 -3.06 11.82
N ALA A 84 -11.71 -1.95 11.91
CA ALA A 84 -12.39 -1.34 10.77
C ALA A 84 -11.40 -0.94 9.66
N ARG A 85 -10.29 -0.27 10.03
CA ARG A 85 -9.20 0.10 9.11
C ARG A 85 -8.54 -1.12 8.49
N THR A 86 -8.33 -2.18 9.27
CA THR A 86 -7.73 -3.43 8.76
C THR A 86 -8.58 -4.03 7.64
N LEU A 87 -9.90 -4.19 7.84
CA LEU A 87 -10.79 -4.71 6.79
C LEU A 87 -10.75 -3.82 5.55
N TYR A 88 -10.94 -2.51 5.72
CA TYR A 88 -10.95 -1.56 4.62
C TYR A 88 -9.64 -1.61 3.82
N PHE A 89 -8.50 -1.66 4.49
CA PHE A 89 -7.19 -1.72 3.87
C PHE A 89 -6.97 -3.04 3.11
N VAL A 90 -7.35 -4.18 3.69
CA VAL A 90 -7.24 -5.49 3.02
C VAL A 90 -8.09 -5.51 1.75
N TYR A 91 -9.33 -5.02 1.84
CA TYR A 91 -10.21 -4.88 0.69
C TYR A 91 -9.58 -4.04 -0.42
N ARG A 92 -9.12 -2.82 -0.07
CA ARG A 92 -8.45 -1.90 -1.02
C ARG A 92 -7.20 -2.52 -1.65
N SER A 93 -6.36 -3.17 -0.86
CA SER A 93 -5.13 -3.79 -1.34
C SER A 93 -5.42 -4.91 -2.34
N ALA A 94 -6.44 -5.72 -2.06
CA ALA A 94 -6.86 -6.81 -2.94
C ALA A 94 -7.55 -6.31 -4.22
N THR A 95 -8.29 -5.20 -4.17
CA THR A 95 -8.90 -4.60 -5.37
C THR A 95 -7.86 -3.89 -6.25
N ASP A 96 -6.88 -3.22 -5.64
CA ASP A 96 -5.85 -2.47 -6.37
C ASP A 96 -4.85 -3.41 -7.08
N GLN A 97 -4.77 -4.68 -6.67
CA GLN A 97 -3.94 -5.74 -7.26
C GLN A 97 -2.49 -5.29 -7.53
N ARG A 98 -1.91 -4.54 -6.59
CA ARG A 98 -0.51 -4.13 -6.67
C ARG A 98 0.37 -5.36 -6.82
N ARG A 99 1.44 -5.23 -7.60
CA ARG A 99 2.41 -6.30 -7.85
C ARG A 99 3.74 -5.93 -7.19
N VAL A 100 4.45 -6.91 -6.66
CA VAL A 100 5.89 -6.73 -6.35
C VAL A 100 6.68 -6.59 -7.65
N SER A 101 7.84 -5.96 -7.59
CA SER A 101 8.72 -5.74 -8.75
C SER A 101 10.16 -6.02 -8.36
N LYS A 102 11.00 -6.48 -9.30
CA LYS A 102 12.43 -6.56 -9.03
C LYS A 102 13.08 -5.20 -9.13
N ALA A 103 14.16 -5.01 -8.36
CA ALA A 103 14.99 -3.82 -8.49
C ALA A 103 15.49 -3.65 -9.94
N ASP A 104 15.88 -4.76 -10.58
CA ASP A 104 16.38 -4.77 -11.97
C ASP A 104 15.30 -4.40 -12.99
N ASP A 105 14.02 -4.69 -12.70
CA ASP A 105 12.90 -4.30 -13.57
C ASP A 105 12.57 -2.80 -13.42
N LEU A 106 12.78 -2.25 -12.22
CA LEU A 106 12.52 -0.84 -11.91
C LEU A 106 13.66 0.07 -12.37
N ALA A 107 14.91 -0.41 -12.35
CA ALA A 107 16.10 0.33 -12.75
C ALA A 107 16.00 0.98 -14.15
N PRO A 108 15.62 0.26 -15.24
CA PRO A 108 15.50 0.88 -16.56
C PRO A 108 14.36 1.89 -16.61
N LEU A 109 13.26 1.67 -15.88
CA LEU A 109 12.15 2.61 -15.80
C LEU A 109 12.58 3.92 -15.11
N ILE A 110 13.30 3.82 -13.99
CA ILE A 110 13.88 4.94 -13.26
C ILE A 110 14.85 5.69 -14.18
N ALA A 111 15.80 4.99 -14.79
CA ALA A 111 16.80 5.57 -15.68
C ALA A 111 16.15 6.29 -16.87
N ALA A 112 15.15 5.69 -17.51
CA ALA A 112 14.43 6.30 -18.63
C ALA A 112 13.70 7.58 -18.22
N ARG A 113 13.08 7.63 -17.03
CA ARG A 113 12.41 8.83 -16.52
C ARG A 113 13.40 9.94 -16.18
N LEU A 114 14.53 9.61 -15.56
CA LEU A 114 15.59 10.58 -15.27
C LEU A 114 16.23 11.12 -16.55
N ALA A 115 16.49 10.26 -17.53
CA ALA A 115 17.00 10.67 -18.84
C ALA A 115 16.02 11.62 -19.56
N LYS A 116 14.71 11.32 -19.50
CA LYS A 116 13.68 12.21 -20.04
C LYS A 116 13.63 13.56 -19.31
N ALA A 117 13.71 13.56 -17.97
CA ALA A 117 13.78 14.79 -17.20
C ALA A 117 15.00 15.63 -17.59
N GLN A 118 16.15 14.98 -17.79
CA GLN A 118 17.38 15.66 -18.20
C GLN A 118 17.25 16.27 -19.60
N ALA A 119 16.77 15.51 -20.58
CA ALA A 119 16.58 16.01 -21.95
C ALA A 119 15.65 17.23 -21.98
N LEU A 120 14.59 17.26 -21.16
CA LEU A 120 13.70 18.42 -21.04
C LEU A 120 14.42 19.66 -20.48
N ARG A 121 15.34 19.48 -19.51
CA ARG A 121 16.16 20.57 -18.98
C ARG A 121 17.16 21.07 -20.00
N ASP A 122 17.75 20.17 -20.78
CA ASP A 122 18.70 20.54 -21.84
C ASP A 122 18.01 21.42 -22.89
N VAL A 123 16.81 21.02 -23.36
CA VAL A 123 16.01 21.85 -24.29
C VAL A 123 15.61 23.19 -23.65
N ALA A 124 15.22 23.20 -22.37
CA ALA A 124 14.91 24.46 -21.67
C ALA A 124 16.13 25.39 -21.57
N ALA A 125 17.32 24.83 -21.35
CA ALA A 125 18.58 25.58 -21.31
C ALA A 125 18.96 26.14 -22.69
N GLU A 126 18.75 25.37 -23.76
CA GLU A 126 18.93 25.83 -25.15
C GLU A 126 18.00 27.00 -25.49
N LEU A 127 16.71 26.92 -25.15
CA LEU A 127 15.74 28.00 -25.38
C LEU A 127 16.16 29.29 -24.67
N ARG A 128 16.59 29.21 -23.40
CA ARG A 128 17.10 30.37 -22.65
C ARG A 128 18.37 30.94 -23.26
N SER A 129 19.26 30.07 -23.73
CA SER A 129 20.51 30.47 -24.37
C SER A 129 20.23 31.19 -25.69
N ALA A 130 19.26 30.71 -26.48
CA ALA A 130 18.82 31.37 -27.72
C ALA A 130 18.28 32.78 -27.44
N VAL A 131 17.43 32.95 -26.41
CA VAL A 131 16.91 34.26 -25.98
C VAL A 131 18.05 35.20 -25.56
N ARG A 132 19.07 34.69 -24.84
CA ARG A 132 20.21 35.49 -24.38
C ARG A 132 21.17 35.89 -25.50
N LEU A 133 21.45 34.98 -26.43
CA LEU A 133 22.43 35.19 -27.50
C LEU A 133 21.87 36.02 -28.66
N ARG A 134 20.58 35.87 -28.96
CA ARG A 134 19.91 36.58 -30.07
C ARG A 134 18.55 37.12 -29.62
N PRO A 135 18.52 38.17 -28.77
CA PRO A 135 17.27 38.72 -28.25
C PRO A 135 16.38 39.32 -29.35
N ASP A 136 16.98 39.75 -30.46
CA ASP A 136 16.33 40.27 -31.66
C ASP A 136 15.57 39.21 -32.46
N LEU A 137 16.00 37.94 -32.38
CA LEU A 137 15.36 36.79 -33.03
C LEU A 137 14.58 35.90 -32.04
N ALA A 138 14.54 36.29 -30.77
CA ALA A 138 13.90 35.53 -29.72
C ALA A 138 12.38 35.60 -29.87
N ILE A 139 11.74 34.44 -30.00
CA ILE A 139 10.28 34.35 -29.93
C ILE A 139 9.89 34.58 -28.46
N PRO A 140 8.97 35.51 -28.14
CA PRO A 140 8.55 35.79 -26.76
C PRO A 140 8.11 34.54 -25.98
N GLN A 141 7.60 33.54 -26.69
CA GLN A 141 7.14 32.27 -26.14
C GLN A 141 8.27 31.38 -25.59
N HIS A 142 9.51 31.52 -26.06
CA HIS A 142 10.63 30.65 -25.67
C HIS A 142 10.90 30.64 -24.16
N SER A 143 10.74 31.78 -23.48
CA SER A 143 10.91 31.85 -22.02
C SER A 143 9.81 31.06 -21.29
N ALA A 144 8.56 31.20 -21.73
CA ALA A 144 7.43 30.47 -21.14
C ALA A 144 7.52 28.97 -21.42
N ASP A 145 7.97 28.58 -22.61
CA ASP A 145 8.18 27.18 -22.99
C ASP A 145 9.32 26.55 -22.18
N ALA A 146 10.43 27.26 -21.97
CA ALA A 146 11.53 26.79 -21.12
C ALA A 146 11.05 26.52 -19.67
N GLU A 147 10.26 27.42 -19.09
CA GLU A 147 9.68 27.20 -17.77
C GLU A 147 8.69 26.02 -17.74
N ALA A 148 7.90 25.83 -18.79
CA ALA A 148 6.99 24.70 -18.90
C ALA A 148 7.75 23.37 -18.94
N LEU A 149 8.83 23.29 -19.73
CA LEU A 149 9.70 22.12 -19.83
C LEU A 149 10.33 21.79 -18.47
N GLU A 150 10.77 22.79 -17.70
CA GLU A 150 11.28 22.57 -16.35
C GLU A 150 10.23 22.05 -15.37
N ARG A 151 8.99 22.56 -15.44
CA ARG A 151 7.89 22.03 -14.62
C ARG A 151 7.61 20.56 -14.94
N VAL A 152 7.67 20.18 -16.21
CA VAL A 152 7.50 18.78 -16.65
C VAL A 152 8.69 17.92 -16.22
N ALA A 153 9.93 18.43 -16.30
CA ALA A 153 11.11 17.73 -15.80
C ALA A 153 11.00 17.47 -14.29
N ALA A 154 10.63 18.49 -13.50
CA ALA A 154 10.40 18.35 -12.06
C ALA A 154 9.26 17.37 -11.73
N TRP A 155 8.23 17.29 -12.59
CA TRP A 155 7.19 16.27 -12.46
C TRP A 155 7.75 14.86 -12.68
N HIS A 156 8.63 14.65 -13.67
CA HIS A 156 9.31 13.37 -13.89
C HIS A 156 10.22 12.97 -12.72
N ASP A 157 10.93 13.92 -12.09
CA ASP A 157 11.72 13.64 -10.88
C ASP A 157 10.82 13.17 -9.73
N ARG A 158 9.73 13.89 -9.46
CA ARG A 158 8.76 13.53 -8.42
C ARG A 158 8.16 12.15 -8.68
N GLN A 159 7.79 11.86 -9.92
CA GLN A 159 7.30 10.55 -10.35
C GLN A 159 8.35 9.44 -10.22
N THR A 160 9.64 9.78 -10.27
CA THR A 160 10.71 8.82 -10.08
C THR A 160 10.96 8.57 -8.60
N ALA A 161 10.89 9.61 -7.77
CA ALA A 161 10.96 9.51 -6.32
C ALA A 161 9.81 8.69 -5.70
N THR A 162 8.68 8.57 -6.42
CA THR A 162 7.58 7.67 -6.03
C THR A 162 7.73 6.25 -6.56
N ILE A 163 8.68 5.97 -7.47
CA ILE A 163 9.03 4.60 -7.82
C ILE A 163 9.72 3.97 -6.61
N ARG A 164 9.32 2.73 -6.33
CA ARG A 164 9.78 1.97 -5.18
C ARG A 164 11.31 1.84 -5.19
N GLY A 165 11.93 2.19 -4.07
CA GLY A 165 13.35 1.99 -3.87
C GLY A 165 13.70 0.53 -3.52
N PRO A 166 14.99 0.18 -3.44
CA PRO A 166 15.44 -1.15 -3.00
C PRO A 166 15.03 -1.52 -1.57
N ALA A 167 14.76 -0.52 -0.73
CA ALA A 167 14.30 -0.69 0.65
C ALA A 167 12.78 -0.86 0.78
N ASP A 168 12.03 -0.69 -0.31
CA ASP A 168 10.58 -0.86 -0.31
C ASP A 168 10.22 -2.36 -0.14
N PRO A 169 9.32 -2.73 0.78
CA PRO A 169 8.89 -4.13 0.97
C PRO A 169 8.31 -4.81 -0.27
N LEU A 170 7.87 -4.04 -1.27
CA LEU A 170 7.35 -4.54 -2.53
C LEU A 170 8.44 -4.66 -3.62
N THR A 171 9.68 -4.33 -3.30
CA THR A 171 10.85 -4.59 -4.15
C THR A 171 11.48 -5.92 -3.76
N ILE A 172 11.49 -6.89 -4.67
CA ILE A 172 11.96 -8.26 -4.40
C ILE A 172 13.26 -8.57 -5.16
N THR A 173 14.07 -9.47 -4.61
CA THR A 173 15.27 -9.98 -5.30
C THR A 173 14.98 -11.20 -6.15
N ASN A 174 14.04 -12.05 -5.71
CA ASN A 174 13.72 -13.32 -6.36
C ASN A 174 12.22 -13.44 -6.62
N ASP A 175 11.86 -13.83 -7.84
CA ASP A 175 10.50 -14.22 -8.20
C ASP A 175 10.20 -15.60 -7.62
N ARG A 176 9.29 -15.63 -6.66
CA ARG A 176 8.77 -16.88 -6.10
C ARG A 176 7.29 -16.69 -5.82
N GLY A 177 6.45 -17.49 -6.46
CA GLY A 177 4.99 -17.39 -6.32
C GLY A 177 4.40 -16.17 -7.04
N ASP A 178 3.11 -15.92 -6.80
CA ASP A 178 2.35 -14.86 -7.45
C ASP A 178 2.76 -13.47 -6.92
N PRO A 179 3.20 -12.53 -7.79
CA PRO A 179 3.63 -11.21 -7.38
C PRO A 179 2.52 -10.33 -6.77
N VAL A 180 1.25 -10.56 -7.12
CA VAL A 180 0.09 -9.86 -6.53
C VAL A 180 -0.12 -10.35 -5.10
N VAL A 181 -0.13 -11.67 -4.89
CA VAL A 181 -0.33 -12.27 -3.57
C VAL A 181 0.74 -11.78 -2.59
N ARG A 182 2.00 -11.73 -3.03
CA ARG A 182 3.10 -11.22 -2.20
C ARG A 182 2.92 -9.76 -1.83
N ALA A 183 2.53 -8.92 -2.79
CA ALA A 183 2.36 -7.50 -2.55
C ALA A 183 1.22 -7.24 -1.56
N VAL A 184 0.05 -7.84 -1.80
CA VAL A 184 -1.10 -7.71 -0.90
C VAL A 184 -0.75 -8.21 0.50
N GLN A 185 -0.06 -9.34 0.63
CA GLN A 185 0.34 -9.86 1.94
C GLN A 185 1.37 -8.96 2.64
N ALA A 186 2.34 -8.41 1.91
CA ALA A 186 3.33 -7.48 2.46
C ALA A 186 2.68 -6.17 2.92
N ASP A 187 1.78 -5.61 2.11
CA ASP A 187 1.01 -4.41 2.42
C ASP A 187 0.18 -4.63 3.69
N ILE A 188 -0.55 -5.75 3.79
CA ILE A 188 -1.35 -6.07 4.98
C ILE A 188 -0.46 -6.22 6.22
N ALA A 189 0.68 -6.90 6.11
CA ALA A 189 1.61 -7.07 7.23
C ALA A 189 2.20 -5.73 7.70
N GLY A 190 2.51 -4.81 6.77
CA GLY A 190 2.92 -3.44 7.08
C GLY A 190 1.81 -2.68 7.84
N GLN A 191 0.58 -2.74 7.32
CA GLN A 191 -0.57 -2.10 7.96
C GLN A 191 -0.86 -2.65 9.37
N LEU A 192 -0.70 -3.96 9.58
CA LEU A 192 -0.87 -4.57 10.90
C LEU A 192 0.22 -4.10 11.88
N TYR A 193 1.46 -3.94 11.41
CA TYR A 193 2.53 -3.37 12.23
C TYR A 193 2.23 -1.92 12.62
N ASP A 194 1.72 -1.12 11.68
CA ASP A 194 1.37 0.28 11.95
C ASP A 194 0.20 0.40 12.92
N LEU A 195 -0.80 -0.49 12.83
CA LEU A 195 -1.98 -0.47 13.69
C LEU A 195 -1.78 -1.15 15.05
N PHE A 196 -0.99 -2.21 15.14
CA PHE A 196 -0.92 -3.07 16.33
C PHE A 196 0.50 -3.26 16.88
N GLY A 197 1.51 -2.71 16.21
CA GLY A 197 2.92 -2.84 16.60
C GLY A 197 3.56 -4.19 16.29
N ASP A 198 2.82 -5.12 15.68
CA ASP A 198 3.31 -6.41 15.21
C ASP A 198 2.76 -6.67 13.80
N ARG A 199 3.57 -7.28 12.95
CA ARG A 199 3.20 -7.61 11.55
C ARG A 199 2.16 -8.71 11.47
N LEU A 200 2.11 -9.58 12.49
CA LEU A 200 1.15 -10.69 12.58
C LEU A 200 1.10 -11.51 11.27
N ASP A 201 2.26 -12.02 10.80
CA ASP A 201 2.41 -12.64 9.48
C ASP A 201 1.35 -13.72 9.16
N GLY A 202 0.89 -14.48 10.18
CA GLY A 202 -0.17 -15.47 10.04
C GLY A 202 -1.54 -14.85 9.74
N THR A 203 -1.87 -13.76 10.43
CA THR A 203 -3.07 -12.96 10.19
C THR A 203 -3.01 -12.32 8.81
N ALA A 204 -1.88 -11.70 8.45
CA ALA A 204 -1.68 -11.10 7.14
C ALA A 204 -1.84 -12.12 5.99
N ALA A 205 -1.22 -13.30 6.14
CA ALA A 205 -1.36 -14.39 5.18
C ALA A 205 -2.82 -14.86 5.04
N THR A 206 -3.54 -15.02 6.16
CA THR A 206 -4.93 -15.45 6.15
C THR A 206 -5.82 -14.42 5.45
N LEU A 207 -5.67 -13.13 5.76
CA LEU A 207 -6.42 -12.05 5.14
C LEU A 207 -6.15 -11.96 3.63
N ALA A 208 -4.89 -12.05 3.20
CA ALA A 208 -4.52 -12.06 1.78
C ALA A 208 -5.11 -13.28 1.04
N ALA A 209 -4.99 -14.47 1.62
CA ALA A 209 -5.55 -15.71 1.07
C ALA A 209 -7.07 -15.61 0.88
N VAL A 210 -7.79 -15.13 1.88
CA VAL A 210 -9.25 -14.98 1.82
C VAL A 210 -9.65 -13.92 0.78
N ALA A 211 -9.01 -12.75 0.81
CA ALA A 211 -9.34 -11.66 -0.11
C ALA A 211 -9.18 -12.09 -1.58
N LEU A 212 -8.05 -12.72 -1.89
CA LEU A 212 -7.70 -13.13 -3.25
C LEU A 212 -8.28 -14.49 -3.65
N GLY A 213 -8.83 -15.26 -2.71
CA GLY A 213 -9.36 -16.60 -2.99
C GLY A 213 -8.27 -17.62 -3.33
N VAL A 214 -7.09 -17.49 -2.73
CA VAL A 214 -5.91 -18.34 -3.00
C VAL A 214 -5.36 -18.94 -1.71
N THR A 215 -4.44 -19.90 -1.82
CA THR A 215 -3.64 -20.38 -0.70
C THR A 215 -2.32 -19.59 -0.63
N THR A 216 -1.93 -19.17 0.58
CA THR A 216 -0.64 -18.53 0.82
C THR A 216 -0.07 -18.96 2.18
N SER A 217 1.18 -18.60 2.46
CA SER A 217 1.85 -18.91 3.72
C SER A 217 2.47 -17.67 4.38
N PRO A 218 2.63 -17.68 5.72
CA PRO A 218 3.28 -16.58 6.44
C PRO A 218 4.73 -16.32 6.04
N ARG A 219 5.39 -17.28 5.36
CA ARG A 219 6.78 -17.13 4.91
C ARG A 219 6.95 -16.01 3.89
N VAL A 220 5.90 -15.72 3.11
CA VAL A 220 5.90 -14.69 2.08
C VAL A 220 6.16 -13.30 2.66
N SER A 221 5.38 -12.87 3.65
CA SER A 221 5.60 -11.56 4.32
C SER A 221 6.94 -11.53 5.06
N ARG A 222 7.35 -12.60 5.74
CA ARG A 222 8.65 -12.65 6.44
C ARG A 222 9.83 -12.35 5.50
N SER A 223 9.78 -12.87 4.28
CA SER A 223 10.81 -12.64 3.27
C SER A 223 10.85 -11.20 2.74
N ALA A 224 9.70 -10.52 2.68
CA ALA A 224 9.60 -9.13 2.20
C ALA A 224 10.28 -8.14 3.16
N PHE A 225 10.25 -8.45 4.45
CA PHE A 225 10.80 -7.58 5.50
C PHE A 225 12.14 -8.06 6.06
N SER A 226 12.68 -9.18 5.60
CA SER A 226 14.01 -9.62 5.99
C SER A 226 15.05 -8.71 5.34
N ARG A 227 15.76 -7.91 6.14
CA ARG A 227 16.87 -7.08 5.63
C ARG A 227 17.89 -7.97 4.92
N PRO A 228 18.41 -7.58 3.74
CA PRO A 228 19.51 -8.27 3.10
C PRO A 228 20.70 -8.35 4.06
N LYS A 229 21.34 -9.53 4.15
CA LYS A 229 22.47 -9.77 5.07
C LYS A 229 23.67 -8.80 4.90
N GLY A 230 23.71 -8.00 3.84
CA GLY A 230 24.75 -6.99 3.59
C GLY A 230 24.41 -5.54 4.00
N ALA A 231 23.15 -5.21 4.32
CA ALA A 231 22.73 -3.83 4.55
C ALA A 231 23.01 -3.29 5.98
N ARG A 232 23.92 -3.93 6.73
CA ARG A 232 24.15 -3.61 8.16
C ARG A 232 25.38 -2.76 8.45
N LYS A 233 26.04 -2.21 7.42
CA LYS A 233 27.19 -1.31 7.58
C LYS A 233 27.21 -0.28 6.44
N SER A 234 26.66 0.91 6.71
CA SER A 234 26.97 2.16 6.02
C SER A 234 26.76 3.28 7.02
#